data_AF-G3V541-F1
#
_entry.id   AF-G3V541-F1
#
_cell.length_a   1.000
_cell.length_b   1.000
_cell.length_c   1.000
_cell.angle_alpha   90.00
_cell.angle_beta   90.00
_cell.angle_gamma   90.00
#
_symmetry.space_group_name_H-M   'P 1'
#
loop_
_entity.id
_entity.type
_entity.pdbx_description
1 polymer ?
#
loop_
_entity_poly.entity_id
_entity_poly.type
_entity_poly.pdbx_seq_one_letter_code
_entity_poly.pdbx_strand_id
1 'polypeptide(L)'
;MASGDFCSPGEGMEILQQVCSKQLPPCNLSKEDLLQNPYFSKLLLNLSQHVDESGLSLTLAKEQAQAWKEVRLHKTTWLRSEILHRVIQELLVDYYVKIQDTNVTSEDKKFHETLEQRLLVTELMRLLGPSQEREIPPLLGLEKADLLELMPLSEDFVWMRARLQQEVEEQLKKKCFTLLCYYDPNSDADSETVKAAKVWKLAEVLVGEQQQCQDAKSQQKEQMLLLEKKSAAYSQVLLRCLTLLQRLLQEHRLKTQSELDRINAQYLEVKCGAMILKL
;
A
#
# COMPACT_ATOMS: atom_id res chain seq x y z
N MET A 1 -20.13 -8.37 48.92
CA MET A 1 -20.01 -9.83 48.97
C MET A 1 -20.74 -10.41 47.77
N ALA A 2 -19.97 -10.92 46.80
CA ALA A 2 -20.37 -11.94 45.83
C ALA A 2 -19.10 -12.23 45.00
N SER A 3 -18.34 -13.18 45.53
CA SER A 3 -17.18 -13.85 44.95
C SER A 3 -17.63 -14.98 44.02
N GLY A 4 -16.85 -15.23 42.97
CA GLY A 4 -16.97 -16.39 42.06
C GLY A 4 -17.33 -15.95 40.64
N ASP A 5 -16.59 -16.23 39.56
CA ASP A 5 -15.45 -17.12 39.37
C ASP A 5 -14.52 -16.46 38.34
N PHE A 6 -13.31 -16.10 38.77
CA PHE A 6 -12.26 -15.71 37.85
C PHE A 6 -11.76 -16.97 37.16
N CYS A 7 -11.74 -16.91 35.82
CA CYS A 7 -11.37 -17.99 34.93
C CYS A 7 -10.15 -18.77 35.41
N SER A 8 -10.19 -20.07 35.13
CA SER A 8 -9.08 -20.99 35.29
C SER A 8 -7.75 -20.35 34.83
N PRO A 9 -6.64 -20.56 35.55
CA PRO A 9 -5.34 -19.93 35.25
C PRO A 9 -4.74 -20.32 33.88
N GLY A 10 -5.36 -21.26 33.15
CA GLY A 10 -4.99 -21.65 31.81
C GLY A 10 -5.64 -20.82 30.70
N GLU A 11 -6.93 -20.49 30.79
CA GLU A 11 -7.69 -19.87 29.69
C GLU A 11 -7.39 -18.38 29.53
N GLY A 12 -7.20 -17.65 30.64
CA GLY A 12 -6.83 -16.23 30.58
C GLY A 12 -5.42 -15.99 30.02
N MET A 13 -4.51 -16.94 30.20
CA MET A 13 -3.12 -16.85 29.75
C MET A 13 -2.97 -17.08 28.24
N GLU A 14 -3.82 -17.91 27.63
CA GLU A 14 -3.81 -18.11 26.18
C GLU A 14 -4.39 -16.90 25.44
N ILE A 15 -5.45 -16.29 25.97
CA ILE A 15 -6.01 -15.03 25.45
C ILE A 15 -4.95 -13.92 25.54
N LEU A 16 -4.20 -13.85 26.65
CA LEU A 16 -3.10 -12.91 26.84
C LEU A 16 -1.97 -13.09 25.83
N GLN A 17 -1.55 -14.33 25.59
CA GLN A 17 -0.49 -14.62 24.63
C GLN A 17 -0.94 -14.27 23.20
N GLN A 18 -2.20 -14.52 22.86
CA GLN A 18 -2.75 -14.22 21.54
C GLN A 18 -2.99 -12.72 21.31
N VAL A 19 -3.38 -11.98 22.36
CA VAL A 19 -3.56 -10.52 22.31
C VAL A 19 -2.20 -9.80 22.29
N CYS A 20 -1.24 -10.21 23.13
CA CYS A 20 0.09 -9.60 23.15
C CYS A 20 0.88 -9.89 21.87
N SER A 21 0.77 -11.09 21.30
CA SER A 21 1.45 -11.41 20.02
C SER A 21 0.89 -10.66 18.81
N LYS A 22 -0.37 -10.22 18.88
CA LYS A 22 -1.02 -9.45 17.80
C LYS A 22 -0.93 -7.93 17.98
N GLN A 23 -1.01 -7.43 19.21
CA GLN A 23 -1.08 -5.99 19.51
C GLN A 23 0.25 -5.38 19.96
N LEU A 24 1.21 -6.20 20.38
CA LEU A 24 2.53 -5.75 20.82
C LEU A 24 3.62 -6.56 20.10
N PRO A 25 3.88 -6.28 18.81
CA PRO A 25 4.93 -6.93 18.03
C PRO A 25 6.34 -6.98 18.66
N PRO A 26 6.79 -5.99 19.47
CA PRO A 26 8.10 -6.08 20.11
C PRO A 26 8.16 -7.09 21.27
N CYS A 27 7.02 -7.62 21.73
CA CYS A 27 6.93 -8.51 22.88
C CYS A 27 6.76 -9.97 22.44
N ASN A 28 7.86 -10.62 22.03
CA ASN A 28 7.90 -12.09 21.90
C ASN A 28 7.93 -12.73 23.30
N LEU A 29 6.77 -12.80 23.95
CA LEU A 29 6.63 -13.31 25.32
C LEU A 29 6.47 -14.83 25.33
N SER A 30 7.31 -15.50 26.13
CA SER A 30 7.14 -16.93 26.43
C SER A 30 6.08 -17.13 27.53
N LYS A 31 5.46 -18.32 27.59
CA LYS A 31 4.46 -18.64 28.64
C LYS A 31 5.09 -18.60 30.03
N GLU A 32 6.39 -18.89 30.11
CA GLU A 32 7.18 -18.88 31.34
C GLU A 32 7.42 -17.46 31.90
N ASP A 33 7.62 -16.45 31.04
CA ASP A 33 7.87 -15.06 31.47
C ASP A 33 6.63 -14.42 32.12
N LEU A 34 5.43 -14.79 31.65
CA LEU A 34 4.15 -14.33 32.17
C LEU A 34 3.79 -14.96 33.52
N LEU A 35 4.25 -16.18 33.78
CA LEU A 35 4.06 -16.87 35.06
C LEU A 35 4.98 -16.31 36.15
N GLN A 36 6.18 -15.88 35.80
CA GLN A 36 7.14 -15.29 36.76
C GLN A 36 6.76 -13.86 37.18
N ASN A 37 6.00 -13.12 36.36
CA ASN A 37 5.71 -11.70 36.59
C ASN A 37 4.21 -11.34 36.46
N PRO A 38 3.39 -11.58 37.52
CA PRO A 38 1.95 -11.33 37.49
C PRO A 38 1.56 -9.84 37.43
N TYR A 39 2.42 -8.93 37.88
CA TYR A 39 2.19 -7.49 37.74
C TYR A 39 2.43 -6.99 36.32
N PHE A 40 3.35 -7.64 35.60
CA PHE A 40 3.65 -7.34 34.20
C PHE A 40 2.51 -7.79 33.28
N SER A 41 1.92 -8.97 33.52
CA SER A 41 0.73 -9.41 32.78
C SER A 41 -0.48 -8.48 33.00
N LYS A 42 -0.67 -7.96 34.21
CA LYS A 42 -1.70 -6.94 34.49
C LYS A 42 -1.45 -5.61 33.77
N LEU A 43 -0.18 -5.20 33.65
CA LEU A 43 0.18 -4.00 32.89
C LEU A 43 -0.09 -4.18 31.39
N LEU A 44 0.30 -5.33 30.83
CA LEU A 44 0.05 -5.65 29.42
C LEU A 44 -1.45 -5.71 29.11
N LEU A 45 -2.28 -6.23 30.02
CA LEU A 45 -3.74 -6.17 29.91
C LEU A 45 -4.25 -4.74 29.83
N ASN A 46 -3.80 -3.89 30.75
CA ASN A 46 -4.22 -2.50 30.76
C ASN A 46 -3.75 -1.75 29.50
N LEU A 47 -2.55 -2.06 29.00
CA LEU A 47 -2.03 -1.49 27.75
C LEU A 47 -2.81 -1.97 26.53
N SER A 48 -3.17 -3.26 26.46
CA SER A 48 -3.99 -3.82 25.37
C SER A 48 -5.37 -3.17 25.26
N GLN A 49 -5.92 -2.64 26.36
CA GLN A 49 -7.17 -1.89 26.35
C GLN A 49 -7.05 -0.51 25.70
N HIS A 50 -5.82 0.00 25.55
CA HIS A 50 -5.55 1.33 25.05
C HIS A 50 -4.78 1.34 23.72
N VAL A 51 -4.32 0.19 23.24
CA VAL A 51 -3.41 0.06 22.09
C VAL A 51 -4.02 -0.87 21.03
N ASP A 52 -3.90 -0.51 19.75
CA ASP A 52 -4.35 -1.32 18.61
C ASP A 52 -3.28 -2.31 18.10
N GLU A 53 -3.63 -3.12 17.10
CA GLU A 53 -2.73 -4.11 16.47
C GLU A 53 -1.43 -3.50 15.89
N SER A 54 -1.40 -2.18 15.69
CA SER A 54 -0.26 -1.44 15.15
C SER A 54 0.59 -0.76 16.22
N GLY A 55 0.21 -0.86 17.50
CA GLY A 55 0.89 -0.18 18.61
C GLY A 55 0.45 1.28 18.82
N LEU A 56 -0.60 1.75 18.13
CA LEU A 56 -1.15 3.10 18.28
C LEU A 56 -2.19 3.14 19.40
N SER A 57 -2.28 4.29 20.09
CA SER A 57 -3.36 4.48 21.06
C SER A 57 -4.72 4.50 20.34
N LEU A 58 -5.77 3.94 20.96
CA LEU A 58 -7.10 3.89 20.34
C LEU A 58 -7.66 5.27 19.96
N THR A 59 -7.29 6.32 20.69
CA THR A 59 -7.67 7.70 20.36
C THR A 59 -6.95 8.19 19.10
N LEU A 60 -5.64 7.97 19.02
CA LEU A 60 -4.83 8.35 17.87
C LEU A 60 -5.20 7.54 16.62
N ALA A 61 -5.50 6.24 16.76
CA ALA A 61 -5.98 5.41 15.67
C ALA A 61 -7.32 5.92 15.11
N LYS A 62 -8.22 6.40 15.98
CA LYS A 62 -9.49 7.02 15.56
C LYS A 62 -9.26 8.34 14.84
N GLU A 63 -8.41 9.22 15.36
CA GLU A 63 -8.05 10.50 14.73
C GLU A 63 -7.37 10.26 13.37
N GLN A 64 -6.46 9.30 13.29
CA GLN A 64 -5.81 8.92 12.04
C GLN A 64 -6.82 8.39 11.03
N ALA A 65 -7.76 7.54 11.44
CA ALA A 65 -8.82 7.05 10.56
C ALA A 65 -9.73 8.18 10.06
N GLN A 66 -10.03 9.18 10.89
CA GLN A 66 -10.79 10.37 10.51
C GLN A 66 -10.00 11.23 9.51
N ALA A 67 -8.74 11.55 9.81
CA ALA A 67 -7.86 12.30 8.91
C ALA A 67 -7.71 11.60 7.55
N TRP A 68 -7.57 10.27 7.51
CA TRP A 68 -7.55 9.51 6.26
C TRP A 68 -8.89 9.56 5.50
N LYS A 69 -10.03 9.61 6.19
CA LYS A 69 -11.33 9.81 5.54
C LYS A 69 -11.43 11.21 4.92
N GLU A 70 -11.00 12.24 5.64
CA GLU A 70 -10.97 13.62 5.14
C GLU A 70 -10.04 13.78 3.94
N VAL A 71 -8.81 13.24 4.02
CA VAL A 71 -7.87 13.26 2.89
C VAL A 71 -8.44 12.53 1.67
N ARG A 72 -9.10 11.38 1.87
CA ARG A 72 -9.76 10.68 0.76
C ARG A 72 -10.88 11.53 0.17
N LEU A 73 -11.69 12.19 0.99
CA LEU A 73 -12.74 13.08 0.51
C LEU A 73 -12.14 14.24 -0.31
N HIS A 74 -11.16 14.96 0.24
CA HIS A 74 -10.47 16.05 -0.45
C HIS A 74 -9.80 15.60 -1.75
N LYS A 75 -9.17 14.43 -1.75
CA LYS A 75 -8.60 13.84 -2.95
C LYS A 75 -9.67 13.57 -4.00
N THR A 76 -10.83 13.01 -3.63
CA THR A 76 -11.91 12.74 -4.59
C THR A 76 -12.54 14.01 -5.14
N THR A 77 -12.75 15.03 -4.30
CA THR A 77 -13.29 16.33 -4.77
C THR A 77 -12.30 17.02 -5.69
N TRP A 78 -11.01 17.04 -5.34
CA TRP A 78 -9.96 17.59 -6.19
C TRP A 78 -9.83 16.84 -7.53
N LEU A 79 -9.81 15.51 -7.51
CA LEU A 79 -9.75 14.70 -8.73
C LEU A 79 -10.94 14.96 -9.65
N ARG A 80 -12.16 15.12 -9.09
CA ARG A 80 -13.34 15.48 -9.88
C ARG A 80 -13.16 16.83 -10.58
N SER A 81 -12.68 17.86 -9.87
CA SER A 81 -12.41 19.16 -10.48
C SER A 81 -11.29 19.12 -11.52
N GLU A 82 -10.22 18.36 -11.24
CA GLU A 82 -9.06 18.23 -12.13
C GLU A 82 -9.45 17.52 -13.44
N ILE A 83 -10.23 16.44 -13.36
CA ILE A 83 -10.72 15.73 -14.55
C ILE A 83 -11.56 16.66 -15.42
N LEU A 84 -12.50 17.41 -14.81
CA LEU A 84 -13.32 18.37 -15.54
C LEU A 84 -12.46 19.45 -16.21
N HIS A 85 -11.48 20.01 -15.50
CA HIS A 85 -10.59 21.01 -16.06
C HIS A 85 -9.77 20.47 -17.25
N ARG A 86 -9.22 19.26 -17.14
CA ARG A 86 -8.48 18.61 -18.24
C ARG A 86 -9.35 18.34 -19.45
N VAL A 87 -10.56 17.84 -19.26
CA VAL A 87 -11.49 17.60 -20.39
C VAL A 87 -11.83 18.91 -21.10
N ILE A 88 -12.02 20.00 -20.35
CA ILE A 88 -12.25 21.32 -20.95
C ILE A 88 -11.03 21.80 -21.74
N GLN A 89 -9.81 21.61 -21.23
CA GLN A 89 -8.58 21.95 -21.95
C GLN A 89 -8.38 21.11 -23.21
N GLU A 90 -8.63 19.81 -23.14
CA GLU A 90 -8.58 18.91 -24.31
C GLU A 90 -9.61 19.34 -25.36
N LEU A 91 -10.84 19.68 -24.93
CA LEU A 91 -11.86 20.21 -25.83
C LEU A 91 -11.39 21.48 -26.54
N LEU A 92 -10.77 22.43 -25.83
CA LEU A 92 -10.23 23.63 -26.46
C LEU A 92 -9.20 23.29 -27.55
N VAL A 93 -8.31 22.33 -27.30
CA VAL A 93 -7.31 21.87 -28.27
C VAL A 93 -7.98 21.19 -29.45
N ASP A 94 -8.95 20.31 -29.21
CA ASP A 94 -9.71 19.63 -30.27
C ASP A 94 -10.46 20.63 -31.16
N TYR A 95 -11.08 21.65 -30.57
CA TYR A 95 -11.73 22.71 -31.32
C TYR A 95 -10.73 23.59 -32.08
N TYR A 96 -9.56 23.87 -31.51
CA TYR A 96 -8.49 24.60 -32.21
C TYR A 96 -8.01 23.85 -33.46
N VAL A 97 -7.76 22.54 -33.34
CA VAL A 97 -7.40 21.69 -34.49
C VAL A 97 -8.53 21.66 -35.52
N LYS A 98 -9.77 21.46 -35.06
CA LYS A 98 -10.93 21.47 -35.95
C LYS A 98 -11.07 22.79 -36.68
N ILE A 99 -10.85 23.95 -36.05
CA ILE A 99 -10.98 25.28 -36.67
C ILE A 99 -9.95 25.49 -37.80
N GLN A 100 -8.78 24.83 -37.71
CA GLN A 100 -7.78 24.86 -38.77
C GLN A 100 -8.16 23.98 -39.97
N ASP A 101 -8.88 22.88 -39.73
CA ASP A 101 -9.49 22.07 -40.77
C ASP A 101 -10.78 22.75 -41.26
N THR A 102 -10.98 22.93 -42.57
CA THR A 102 -12.04 23.77 -43.18
C THR A 102 -13.52 23.41 -42.88
N ASN A 103 -13.81 22.50 -41.96
CA ASN A 103 -15.13 21.91 -41.69
C ASN A 103 -15.93 22.56 -40.55
N VAL A 104 -15.57 23.77 -40.11
CA VAL A 104 -16.13 24.33 -38.86
C VAL A 104 -17.24 25.34 -39.09
N THR A 105 -18.35 25.13 -38.37
CA THR A 105 -19.50 26.03 -38.42
C THR A 105 -19.20 27.36 -37.71
N SER A 106 -19.88 28.44 -38.09
CA SER A 106 -19.73 29.74 -37.41
C SER A 106 -20.09 29.67 -35.92
N GLU A 107 -20.91 28.69 -35.52
CA GLU A 107 -21.30 28.48 -34.12
C GLU A 107 -20.18 27.84 -33.29
N ASP A 108 -19.39 26.95 -33.88
CA ASP A 108 -18.24 26.32 -33.22
C ASP A 108 -17.12 27.31 -32.94
N LYS A 109 -16.90 28.28 -33.85
CA LYS A 109 -15.95 29.37 -33.65
C LYS A 109 -16.38 30.27 -32.49
N LYS A 110 -17.65 30.69 -32.48
CA LYS A 110 -18.23 31.47 -31.37
C LYS A 110 -18.16 30.72 -30.04
N PHE A 111 -18.42 29.41 -30.05
CA PHE A 111 -18.29 28.56 -28.87
C PHE A 111 -16.86 28.52 -28.33
N HIS A 112 -15.87 28.30 -29.21
CA HIS A 112 -14.45 28.27 -28.82
C HIS A 112 -13.97 29.61 -28.26
N GLU A 113 -14.26 30.72 -28.95
CA GLU A 113 -13.89 32.07 -28.52
C GLU A 113 -14.52 32.43 -27.17
N THR A 114 -15.81 32.13 -26.99
CA THR A 114 -16.52 32.38 -25.72
C THR A 114 -15.94 31.56 -24.58
N LEU A 115 -15.59 30.29 -24.83
CA LEU A 115 -15.00 29.41 -23.83
C LEU A 115 -13.59 29.85 -23.43
N GLU A 116 -12.75 30.20 -24.41
CA GLU A 116 -11.39 30.70 -24.20
C GLU A 116 -11.40 32.01 -23.39
N GLN A 117 -12.23 32.98 -23.79
CA GLN A 117 -12.40 34.25 -23.07
C GLN A 117 -12.82 34.03 -21.61
N ARG A 118 -13.77 33.13 -21.35
CA ARG A 118 -14.18 32.79 -19.98
C ARG A 118 -13.05 32.19 -19.16
N LEU A 119 -12.29 31.26 -19.73
CA LEU A 119 -11.19 30.59 -19.03
C LEU A 119 -10.08 31.59 -18.69
N LEU A 120 -9.68 32.41 -19.66
CA LEU A 120 -8.69 33.47 -19.46
C LEU A 120 -9.14 34.46 -18.38
N VAL A 121 -10.39 34.95 -18.41
CA VAL A 121 -10.89 35.85 -17.36
C VAL A 121 -10.87 35.17 -15.99
N THR A 122 -11.22 33.88 -15.89
CA THR A 122 -11.16 33.17 -14.61
C THR A 122 -9.74 32.94 -14.10
N GLU A 123 -8.77 32.73 -14.99
CA GLU A 123 -7.36 32.63 -14.63
C GLU A 123 -6.80 33.98 -14.17
N LEU A 124 -7.13 35.05 -14.90
CA LEU A 124 -6.76 36.42 -14.52
C LEU A 124 -7.37 36.80 -13.17
N MET A 125 -8.66 36.48 -12.93
CA MET A 125 -9.31 36.70 -11.63
C MET A 125 -8.63 35.92 -10.49
N ARG A 126 -8.12 34.71 -10.77
CA ARG A 126 -7.38 33.90 -9.78
C ARG A 126 -6.01 34.51 -9.48
N LEU A 127 -5.30 34.97 -10.51
CA LEU A 127 -4.01 35.65 -10.38
C LEU A 127 -4.13 36.98 -9.62
N LEU A 128 -5.25 37.68 -9.77
CA LEU A 128 -5.59 38.88 -9.00
C LEU A 128 -5.92 38.62 -7.52
N GLY A 129 -6.09 37.35 -7.12
CA GLY A 129 -6.23 36.92 -5.73
C GLY A 129 -7.46 37.47 -4.95
N PRO A 130 -7.73 36.97 -3.74
CA PRO A 130 -8.54 37.72 -2.79
C PRO A 130 -7.75 38.97 -2.44
N SER A 131 -8.32 40.15 -2.71
CA SER A 131 -7.73 41.43 -2.35
C SER A 131 -7.52 41.43 -0.84
N GLN A 132 -6.32 41.10 -0.38
CA GLN A 132 -5.91 41.51 0.96
C GLN A 132 -5.94 43.03 0.92
N GLU A 133 -6.76 43.61 1.79
CA GLU A 133 -6.72 45.02 2.15
C GLU A 133 -5.25 45.44 2.33
N ARG A 134 -4.63 46.06 1.32
CA ARG A 134 -3.36 46.79 1.43
C ARG A 134 -3.00 47.49 0.12
N GLU A 135 -3.20 48.81 0.14
CA GLU A 135 -2.28 49.91 -0.20
C GLU A 135 -1.35 49.88 -1.42
N ILE A 136 -1.22 48.78 -2.16
CA ILE A 136 -0.38 48.69 -3.36
C ILE A 136 -1.32 48.44 -4.54
N PRO A 137 -1.49 49.39 -5.47
CA PRO A 137 -2.26 49.14 -6.67
C PRO A 137 -1.65 47.95 -7.42
N PRO A 138 -2.48 47.05 -8.01
CA PRO A 138 -1.97 45.95 -8.81
C PRO A 138 -1.00 46.49 -9.87
N LEU A 139 0.08 45.75 -10.18
CA LEU A 139 1.19 46.17 -11.06
C LEU A 139 0.77 46.73 -12.44
N LEU A 140 -0.47 46.46 -12.87
CA LEU A 140 -1.07 46.90 -14.13
C LEU A 140 -2.29 47.83 -13.96
N GLY A 141 -2.65 48.21 -12.73
CA GLY A 141 -3.84 49.02 -12.44
C GLY A 141 -5.18 48.35 -12.77
N LEU A 142 -5.16 47.05 -13.12
CA LEU A 142 -6.36 46.28 -13.47
C LEU A 142 -7.19 45.98 -12.24
N GLU A 143 -8.42 46.49 -12.20
CA GLU A 143 -9.39 46.17 -11.18
C GLU A 143 -10.24 44.96 -11.57
N LYS A 144 -10.92 44.35 -10.59
CA LYS A 144 -11.86 43.25 -10.84
C LYS A 144 -13.06 43.69 -11.69
N ALA A 145 -13.39 44.98 -11.68
CA ALA A 145 -14.45 45.57 -12.52
C ALA A 145 -14.08 45.54 -14.01
N ASP A 146 -12.83 45.86 -14.35
CA ASP A 146 -12.34 45.88 -15.74
C ASP A 146 -12.37 44.48 -16.38
N LEU A 147 -12.14 43.44 -15.58
CA LEU A 147 -12.25 42.04 -16.04
C LEU A 147 -13.70 41.57 -16.21
N LEU A 148 -14.66 42.19 -15.51
CA LEU A 148 -16.07 41.88 -15.68
C LEU A 148 -16.62 42.48 -16.99
N GLU A 149 -16.04 43.57 -17.48
CA GLU A 149 -16.37 44.14 -18.81
C GLU A 149 -15.91 43.24 -19.96
N LEU A 150 -14.88 42.42 -19.74
CA LEU A 150 -14.39 41.43 -20.71
C LEU A 150 -15.20 40.11 -20.68
N MET A 151 -16.25 40.02 -19.87
CA MET A 151 -17.13 38.85 -19.87
C MET A 151 -17.95 38.81 -21.17
N PRO A 152 -18.08 37.65 -21.84
CA PRO A 152 -18.98 37.53 -22.98
C PRO A 152 -20.43 37.78 -22.56
N LEU A 153 -21.26 38.17 -23.53
CA LEU A 153 -22.68 38.47 -23.35
C LEU A 153 -23.39 37.36 -22.57
N SER A 154 -24.29 37.72 -21.65
CA SER A 154 -24.94 36.77 -20.76
C SER A 154 -25.73 35.68 -21.50
N GLU A 155 -26.30 36.02 -22.66
CA GLU A 155 -27.02 35.08 -23.54
C GLU A 155 -26.08 34.04 -24.16
N ASP A 156 -24.94 34.47 -24.68
CA ASP A 156 -23.90 33.60 -25.24
C ASP A 156 -23.29 32.68 -24.17
N PHE A 157 -23.16 33.18 -22.94
CA PHE A 157 -22.68 32.39 -21.80
C PHE A 157 -23.64 31.27 -21.42
N VAL A 158 -24.96 31.53 -21.37
CA VAL A 158 -25.96 30.50 -21.01
C VAL A 158 -26.03 29.42 -22.10
N TRP A 159 -26.02 29.83 -23.37
CA TRP A 159 -25.97 28.90 -24.50
C TRP A 159 -24.69 28.07 -24.49
N MET A 160 -23.53 28.70 -24.34
CA MET A 160 -22.22 28.03 -24.25
C MET A 160 -22.19 27.05 -23.08
N ARG A 161 -22.73 27.42 -21.91
CA ARG A 161 -22.77 26.54 -20.73
C ARG A 161 -23.61 25.28 -20.97
N ALA A 162 -24.77 25.41 -21.60
CA ALA A 162 -25.63 24.26 -21.91
C ALA A 162 -24.94 23.31 -22.92
N ARG A 163 -24.30 23.88 -23.94
CA ARG A 163 -23.53 23.12 -24.93
C ARG A 163 -22.28 22.46 -24.34
N LEU A 164 -21.53 23.16 -23.49
CA LEU A 164 -20.35 22.66 -22.81
C LEU A 164 -20.69 21.44 -21.94
N GLN A 165 -21.84 21.46 -21.25
CA GLN A 165 -22.27 20.33 -20.44
C GLN A 165 -22.44 19.06 -21.30
N GLN A 166 -23.11 19.18 -22.45
CA GLN A 166 -23.32 18.05 -23.36
C GLN A 166 -22.00 17.52 -23.94
N GLU A 167 -21.13 18.42 -24.39
CA GLU A 167 -19.83 18.03 -24.98
C GLU A 167 -18.92 17.35 -23.94
N VAL A 168 -18.87 17.87 -22.72
CA VAL A 168 -18.10 17.25 -21.62
C VAL A 168 -18.66 15.88 -21.27
N GLU A 169 -19.99 15.72 -21.21
CA GLU A 169 -20.62 14.42 -20.98
C GLU A 169 -20.28 13.41 -22.09
N GLU A 170 -20.29 13.82 -23.36
CA GLU A 170 -19.92 12.97 -24.48
C GLU A 170 -18.45 12.56 -24.47
N GLN A 171 -17.53 13.49 -24.21
CA GLN A 171 -16.10 13.17 -24.13
C GLN A 171 -15.79 12.25 -22.95
N LEU A 172 -16.42 12.49 -21.79
CA LEU A 172 -16.28 11.60 -20.64
C LEU A 172 -16.81 10.19 -20.95
N LYS A 173 -17.97 10.08 -21.62
CA LYS A 173 -18.50 8.77 -22.07
C LYS A 173 -17.52 8.07 -23.00
N LYS A 174 -16.98 8.76 -24.02
CA LYS A 174 -15.99 8.19 -24.96
C LYS A 174 -14.74 7.69 -24.24
N LYS A 175 -14.19 8.48 -23.30
CA LYS A 175 -13.03 8.08 -22.50
C LYS A 175 -13.33 6.87 -21.61
N CYS A 176 -14.49 6.85 -20.94
CA CYS A 176 -14.94 5.72 -20.15
C CYS A 176 -15.08 4.44 -20.98
N PHE A 177 -15.63 4.55 -22.20
CA PHE A 177 -15.72 3.41 -23.12
C PHE A 177 -14.36 2.96 -23.62
N THR A 178 -13.44 3.88 -23.89
CA THR A 178 -12.06 3.56 -24.29
C THR A 178 -11.33 2.81 -23.17
N LEU A 179 -11.48 3.26 -21.92
CA LEU A 179 -10.96 2.57 -20.75
C LEU A 179 -11.58 1.18 -20.63
N LEU A 180 -12.89 1.03 -20.78
CA LEU A 180 -13.55 -0.28 -20.75
C LEU A 180 -12.98 -1.21 -21.83
N CYS A 181 -12.81 -0.74 -23.07
CA CYS A 181 -12.29 -1.56 -24.16
C CYS A 181 -10.82 -1.96 -23.94
N TYR A 182 -10.03 -1.15 -23.23
CA TYR A 182 -8.69 -1.53 -22.80
C TYR A 182 -8.70 -2.70 -21.80
N TYR A 183 -9.66 -2.71 -20.87
CA TYR A 183 -9.81 -3.79 -19.88
C TYR A 183 -10.47 -5.06 -20.46
N ASP A 184 -11.51 -4.90 -21.27
CA ASP A 184 -12.22 -5.99 -21.95
C ASP A 184 -12.41 -5.68 -23.44
N PRO A 185 -11.53 -6.18 -24.32
CA PRO A 185 -11.61 -5.95 -25.76
C PRO A 185 -12.92 -6.42 -26.40
N ASN A 186 -13.61 -7.40 -25.79
CA ASN A 186 -14.87 -7.91 -26.30
C ASN A 186 -16.03 -6.91 -26.10
N SER A 187 -15.84 -5.93 -25.22
CA SER A 187 -16.82 -4.88 -24.97
C SER A 187 -16.93 -3.86 -26.11
N ASP A 188 -16.10 -3.93 -27.16
CA ASP A 188 -16.20 -2.98 -28.27
C ASP A 188 -17.46 -3.21 -29.14
N ALA A 189 -17.91 -4.46 -29.26
CA ALA A 189 -19.11 -4.81 -30.02
C ALA A 189 -20.44 -4.52 -29.27
N ASP A 190 -20.37 -4.17 -27.98
CA ASP A 190 -21.55 -3.95 -27.14
C ASP A 190 -22.27 -2.64 -27.48
N SER A 191 -23.58 -2.58 -27.19
CA SER A 191 -24.33 -1.33 -27.26
C SER A 191 -23.86 -0.33 -26.20
N GLU A 192 -24.02 0.97 -26.46
CA GLU A 192 -23.61 2.03 -25.53
C GLU A 192 -24.22 1.88 -24.12
N THR A 193 -25.45 1.36 -24.03
CA THR A 193 -26.13 1.09 -22.76
C THR A 193 -25.45 -0.01 -21.95
N VAL A 194 -25.00 -1.07 -22.63
CA VAL A 194 -24.25 -2.17 -22.01
C VAL A 194 -22.84 -1.70 -21.64
N LYS A 195 -22.16 -0.93 -22.50
CA LYS A 195 -20.86 -0.32 -22.16
C LYS A 195 -20.97 0.58 -20.94
N ALA A 196 -22.02 1.41 -20.84
CA ALA A 196 -22.26 2.26 -19.67
C ALA A 196 -22.46 1.43 -18.40
N ALA A 197 -23.30 0.39 -18.44
CA ALA A 197 -23.51 -0.50 -17.29
C ALA A 197 -22.23 -1.21 -16.86
N LYS A 198 -21.41 -1.68 -17.82
CA LYS A 198 -20.10 -2.29 -17.56
C LYS A 198 -19.11 -1.29 -16.94
N VAL A 199 -19.06 -0.04 -17.42
CA VAL A 199 -18.23 1.03 -16.83
C VAL A 199 -18.61 1.29 -15.37
N TRP A 200 -19.91 1.34 -15.05
CA TRP A 200 -20.35 1.52 -13.67
C TRP A 200 -19.86 0.41 -12.74
N LYS A 201 -19.86 -0.84 -13.24
CA LYS A 201 -19.37 -2.01 -12.51
C LYS A 201 -17.84 -2.14 -12.51
N LEU A 202 -17.14 -1.51 -13.46
CA LEU A 202 -15.68 -1.59 -13.61
C LEU A 202 -14.96 -1.16 -12.34
N ALA A 203 -15.43 -0.11 -11.66
CA ALA A 203 -14.83 0.34 -10.41
C ALA A 203 -14.90 -0.74 -9.30
N GLU A 204 -16.03 -1.45 -9.18
CA GLU A 204 -16.19 -2.54 -8.22
C GLU A 204 -15.31 -3.73 -8.56
N VAL A 205 -15.22 -4.09 -9.85
CA VAL A 205 -14.35 -5.18 -10.33
C VAL A 205 -12.89 -4.86 -10.04
N LEU A 206 -12.43 -3.64 -10.34
CA LEU A 206 -11.04 -3.22 -10.08
C LEU A 206 -10.69 -3.22 -8.60
N VAL A 207 -11.62 -2.81 -7.73
CA VAL A 207 -11.42 -2.89 -6.27
C VAL A 207 -11.33 -4.36 -5.83
N GLY A 208 -12.17 -5.24 -6.39
CA GLY A 208 -12.11 -6.68 -6.13
C GLY A 208 -10.78 -7.30 -6.57
N GLU A 209 -10.32 -7.01 -7.79
CA GLU A 209 -9.02 -7.46 -8.30
C GLU A 209 -7.84 -6.91 -7.50
N GLN A 210 -7.91 -5.64 -7.10
CA GLN A 210 -6.90 -5.03 -6.23
C GLN A 210 -6.81 -5.77 -4.89
N GLN A 211 -7.95 -6.09 -4.28
CA GLN A 211 -7.99 -6.83 -3.02
C GLN A 211 -7.42 -8.24 -3.19
N GLN A 212 -7.83 -8.97 -4.23
CA GLN A 212 -7.28 -10.29 -4.54
C GLN A 212 -5.77 -10.25 -4.75
N CYS A 213 -5.26 -9.23 -5.44
CA CYS A 213 -3.82 -9.04 -5.61
C CYS A 213 -3.10 -8.78 -4.29
N GLN A 214 -3.70 -8.01 -3.37
CA GLN A 214 -3.14 -7.78 -2.04
C GLN A 214 -3.13 -9.05 -1.19
N ASP A 215 -4.20 -9.83 -1.24
CA ASP A 215 -4.33 -11.10 -0.51
C ASP A 215 -3.33 -12.14 -1.06
N ALA A 216 -3.18 -12.25 -2.38
CA ALA A 216 -2.17 -13.10 -2.99
C ALA A 216 -0.74 -12.69 -2.56
N LYS A 217 -0.48 -11.38 -2.46
CA LYS A 217 0.81 -10.84 -2.02
C LYS A 217 1.06 -11.11 -0.53
N SER A 218 0.05 -11.08 0.34
CA SER A 218 0.20 -11.43 1.75
C SER A 218 0.47 -12.92 1.90
N GLN A 219 -0.28 -13.78 1.20
CA GLN A 219 -0.05 -15.23 1.16
C GLN A 219 1.36 -15.57 0.65
N GLN A 220 1.84 -14.90 -0.39
CA GLN A 220 3.20 -15.09 -0.91
C GLN A 220 4.26 -14.78 0.15
N LYS A 221 4.09 -13.71 0.94
CA LYS A 221 5.01 -13.37 2.04
C LYS A 221 5.00 -14.44 3.13
N GLU A 222 3.84 -14.94 3.51
CA GLU A 222 3.74 -16.03 4.50
C GLU A 222 4.41 -17.31 4.02
N GLN A 223 4.20 -17.69 2.76
CA GLN A 223 4.85 -18.85 2.15
C GLN A 223 6.38 -18.69 2.10
N MET A 224 6.87 -17.49 1.78
CA MET A 224 8.30 -17.17 1.80
C MET A 224 8.88 -17.35 3.21
N LEU A 225 8.24 -16.81 4.24
CA LEU A 225 8.67 -16.98 5.64
C LEU A 225 8.67 -18.45 6.08
N LEU A 226 7.67 -19.24 5.66
CA LEU A 226 7.62 -20.67 5.93
C LEU A 226 8.75 -21.42 5.22
N LEU A 227 9.06 -21.05 3.98
CA LEU A 227 10.16 -21.62 3.21
C LEU A 227 11.51 -21.29 3.87
N GLU A 228 11.73 -20.05 4.31
CA GLU A 228 12.91 -19.64 5.04
C GLU A 228 13.08 -20.46 6.33
N LYS A 229 12.02 -20.60 7.14
CA LYS A 229 12.04 -21.43 8.36
C LYS A 229 12.40 -22.88 8.06
N LYS A 230 11.81 -23.48 7.04
CA LYS A 230 12.13 -24.86 6.62
C LYS A 230 13.58 -24.98 6.14
N SER A 231 14.04 -24.02 5.33
CA SER A 231 15.42 -24.01 4.81
C SER A 231 16.46 -23.90 5.95
N ALA A 232 16.19 -23.07 6.96
CA ALA A 232 17.03 -22.93 8.14
C ALA A 232 17.05 -24.22 8.97
N ALA A 233 15.89 -24.85 9.19
CA ALA A 233 15.80 -26.11 9.92
C ALA A 233 16.58 -27.24 9.23
N TYR A 234 16.41 -27.42 7.91
CA TYR A 234 17.16 -28.44 7.17
C TYR A 234 18.67 -28.18 7.19
N SER A 235 19.08 -26.92 7.03
CA SER A 235 20.49 -26.53 7.11
C SER A 235 21.08 -26.84 8.49
N GLN A 236 20.34 -26.59 9.57
CA GLN A 236 20.77 -26.91 10.92
C GLN A 236 20.90 -28.42 11.14
N VAL A 237 19.97 -29.23 10.62
CA VAL A 237 20.05 -30.69 10.72
C VAL A 237 21.27 -31.21 9.95
N LEU A 238 21.51 -30.72 8.73
CA LEU A 238 22.68 -31.10 7.94
C LEU A 238 23.99 -30.76 8.64
N LEU A 239 24.09 -29.58 9.26
CA LEU A 239 25.25 -29.20 10.07
C LEU A 239 25.45 -30.14 11.27
N ARG A 240 24.38 -30.56 11.95
CA ARG A 240 24.47 -31.54 13.05
C ARG A 240 24.93 -32.91 12.55
N CYS A 241 24.45 -33.37 11.40
CA CYS A 241 24.92 -34.63 10.81
C CYS A 241 26.41 -34.55 10.44
N LEU A 242 26.86 -33.41 9.90
CA LEU A 242 28.26 -33.20 9.54
C LEU A 242 29.17 -33.21 10.78
N THR A 243 28.78 -32.53 11.86
CA THR A 243 29.55 -32.53 13.12
C THR A 243 29.60 -33.92 13.77
N LEU A 244 28.51 -34.70 13.71
CA LEU A 244 28.50 -36.08 14.17
C LEU A 244 29.46 -36.97 13.36
N LEU A 245 29.44 -36.87 12.03
CA LEU A 245 30.35 -37.61 11.16
C LEU A 245 31.82 -37.24 11.41
N GLN A 246 32.12 -35.95 11.59
CA GLN A 246 33.46 -35.49 11.94
C GLN A 246 33.93 -36.06 13.28
N ARG A 247 33.06 -36.09 14.29
CA ARG A 247 33.38 -36.68 15.59
C ARG A 247 33.66 -38.18 15.48
N LEU A 248 32.79 -38.93 14.80
CA LEU A 248 33.00 -40.36 14.59
C LEU A 248 34.31 -40.64 13.85
N LEU A 249 34.63 -39.85 12.82
CA LEU A 249 35.87 -39.98 12.08
C LEU A 249 37.11 -39.67 12.94
N GLN A 250 37.04 -38.66 13.82
CA GLN A 250 38.09 -38.37 14.78
C GLN A 250 38.25 -39.50 15.80
N GLU A 251 37.15 -40.02 16.36
CA GLU A 251 37.16 -41.15 17.30
C GLU A 251 37.76 -42.42 16.67
N HIS A 252 37.39 -42.73 15.43
CA HIS A 252 37.97 -43.85 14.69
C HIS A 252 39.47 -43.68 14.47
N ARG A 253 39.92 -42.48 14.06
CA ARG A 253 41.35 -42.19 13.90
C ARG A 253 42.13 -42.35 15.20
N LEU A 254 41.60 -41.82 16.31
CA LEU A 254 42.21 -41.94 17.63
C LEU A 254 42.27 -43.40 18.11
N LYS A 255 41.21 -44.18 17.89
CA LYS A 255 41.20 -45.61 18.23
C LYS A 255 42.26 -46.39 17.44
N THR A 256 42.32 -46.23 16.12
CA THR A 256 43.33 -46.91 15.28
C THR A 256 44.75 -46.52 15.69
N GLN A 257 44.99 -45.25 16.02
CA GLN A 257 46.30 -44.80 16.52
C GLN A 257 46.64 -45.44 17.87
N SER A 258 45.70 -45.48 18.81
CA SER A 258 45.91 -46.11 20.12
C SER A 258 46.19 -47.63 20.02
N GLU A 259 45.56 -48.33 19.08
CA GLU A 259 45.81 -49.74 18.83
C GLU A 259 47.22 -49.98 18.26
N LEU A 260 47.66 -49.14 17.32
CA LEU A 260 49.02 -49.15 16.80
C LEU A 260 50.05 -48.87 17.89
N ASP A 261 49.83 -47.85 18.72
CA ASP A 261 50.71 -47.50 19.82
C ASP A 261 50.83 -48.64 20.83
N ARG A 262 49.71 -49.34 21.12
CA ARG A 262 49.71 -50.53 21.98
C ARG A 262 50.54 -51.68 21.40
N ILE A 263 50.38 -51.98 20.12
CA ILE A 263 51.15 -53.04 19.44
C ILE A 263 52.63 -52.69 19.42
N ASN A 264 52.98 -51.43 19.13
CA ASN A 264 54.35 -50.95 19.13
C ASN A 264 54.98 -51.03 20.53
N ALA A 265 54.25 -50.64 21.58
CA ALA A 265 54.70 -50.77 22.96
C ALA A 265 54.98 -52.23 23.33
N GLN A 266 54.05 -53.15 23.02
CA GLN A 266 54.23 -54.59 23.25
C GLN A 266 55.44 -55.14 22.47
N TYR A 267 55.61 -54.73 21.21
CA TYR A 267 56.77 -55.12 20.42
C TYR A 267 58.08 -54.62 21.03
N LEU A 268 58.12 -53.38 21.51
CA LEU A 268 59.28 -52.81 22.19
C LEU A 268 59.56 -53.50 23.53
N GLU A 269 58.52 -53.82 24.32
CA GLU A 269 58.65 -54.59 25.56
C GLU A 269 59.26 -55.98 25.29
N VAL A 270 58.75 -56.71 24.30
CA VAL A 270 59.28 -58.02 23.91
C VAL A 270 60.74 -57.89 23.42
N LYS A 271 61.04 -56.87 22.62
CA LYS A 271 62.39 -56.61 22.12
C LYS A 271 63.36 -56.27 23.25
N CYS A 272 62.96 -55.42 24.19
CA CYS A 272 63.73 -55.09 25.39
C CYS A 272 63.93 -56.31 26.28
N GLY A 273 62.88 -57.10 26.54
CA GLY A 273 62.96 -58.34 27.32
C GLY A 273 63.90 -59.36 26.68
N ALA A 274 63.85 -59.52 25.36
CA ALA A 274 64.79 -60.36 24.63
C ALA A 274 66.23 -59.83 24.67
N MET A 275 66.43 -58.51 24.76
CA MET A 275 67.75 -57.90 24.90
C MET A 275 68.31 -58.07 26.31
N ILE A 276 67.46 -57.98 27.34
CA ILE A 276 67.83 -58.26 28.74
C ILE A 276 68.19 -59.73 28.92
N LEU A 277 67.49 -60.67 28.28
CA LEU A 277 67.82 -62.11 28.31
C LEU A 277 69.08 -62.49 27.51
N LYS A 278 69.59 -61.59 26.67
CA LYS A 278 70.83 -61.77 25.90
C LYS A 278 72.08 -61.22 26.61
N LEU A 279 71.91 -60.47 27.71
CA LEU A 279 72.96 -60.02 28.61
C LEU A 279 73.21 -61.06 29.70
#